data_AF-A0A2A2WF79-F1
#
_entry.id   AF-A0A2A2WF79-F1
#
_cell.length_a   1.000
_cell.length_b   1.000
_cell.length_c   1.000
_cell.angle_alpha   90.00
_cell.angle_beta   90.00
_cell.angle_gamma   90.00
#
_symmetry.space_group_name_H-M   'P 1'
#
loop_
_entity.id
_entity.type
_entity.pdbx_description
1 polymer ?
#
loop_
_entity_poly.entity_id
_entity_poly.type
_entity_poly.pdbx_seq_one_letter_code
_entity_poly.pdbx_strand_id
1 'polypeptide(L)'
;MPISCPLAIRSPCYEEFKELDYCRVMPQAFCTHNCLGPLADEFVYKADFAARLRESGLETQIEVPVYVSFDTFEKRYALDVVAGGCGVYELKVTRCLTPEHEMQLLNYLYLLDIERGKLINFRTDRVECQFVNSGTTRSQRQKSQVDDTCWKDASPLRSLCIEILRDWGTGLSLPLYYQALTHLLGGEERVVKQVPMNRDGLPLGRQRFHVLSNSSAFEVTALLNGHRQYEQNLRKLLRHSPFDAIHWVNITLKEVRFVTVV
;
A
#
# COMPACT_ATOMS: atom_id res chain seq x y z
N MET A 1 -9.19 11.25 13.87
CA MET A 1 -8.81 9.84 13.68
C MET A 1 -7.84 9.79 12.51
N PRO A 2 -6.74 9.04 12.60
CA PRO A 2 -5.67 9.06 11.59
C PRO A 2 -6.09 8.45 10.25
N ILE A 3 -7.17 7.66 10.23
CA ILE A 3 -7.77 7.13 9.01
C ILE A 3 -9.27 7.37 9.09
N SER A 4 -9.86 7.91 8.03
CA SER A 4 -11.30 8.18 7.95
C SER A 4 -11.89 7.84 6.58
N CYS A 5 -13.15 7.40 6.60
CA CYS A 5 -13.95 7.12 5.42
C CYS A 5 -15.35 7.69 5.71
N PRO A 6 -15.96 8.49 4.81
CA PRO A 6 -17.31 9.01 5.03
C PRO A 6 -18.38 7.91 4.97
N LEU A 7 -18.05 6.77 4.35
CA LEU A 7 -18.92 5.60 4.29
C LEU A 7 -18.63 4.68 5.48
N ALA A 8 -19.67 4.35 6.24
CA ALA A 8 -19.58 3.34 7.30
C ALA A 8 -19.59 1.95 6.66
N ILE A 9 -18.41 1.34 6.52
CA ILE A 9 -18.26 0.00 5.95
C ILE A 9 -18.01 -0.98 7.09
N ARG A 10 -18.91 -1.96 7.26
CA ARG A 10 -18.76 -3.00 8.28
C ARG A 10 -17.87 -4.13 7.76
N SER A 11 -17.09 -4.77 8.65
CA SER A 11 -16.39 -6.01 8.32
C SER A 11 -17.37 -7.19 8.39
N PRO A 12 -17.70 -7.86 7.27
CA PRO A 12 -18.64 -8.98 7.26
C PRO A 12 -17.97 -10.29 7.69
N CYS A 13 -18.75 -11.22 8.24
CA CYS A 13 -18.28 -12.58 8.47
C CYS A 13 -18.08 -13.31 7.12
N TYR A 14 -17.44 -14.49 7.15
CA TYR A 14 -17.17 -15.24 5.92
C TYR A 14 -18.45 -15.61 5.15
N GLU A 15 -19.46 -16.15 5.84
CA GLU A 15 -20.70 -16.59 5.17
C GLU A 15 -21.51 -15.40 4.64
N GLU A 16 -21.58 -14.29 5.39
CA GLU A 16 -22.23 -13.07 4.92
C GLU A 16 -21.56 -12.50 3.66
N PHE A 17 -20.22 -12.43 3.64
CA PHE A 17 -19.50 -11.95 2.46
C PHE A 17 -19.71 -12.88 1.27
N LYS A 18 -19.64 -14.20 1.50
CA LYS A 18 -19.81 -15.21 0.46
C LYS A 18 -21.21 -15.19 -0.13
N GLU A 19 -22.25 -15.06 0.70
CA GLU A 19 -23.63 -14.95 0.24
C GLU A 19 -23.84 -13.69 -0.59
N LEU A 20 -23.38 -12.53 -0.09
CA LEU A 20 -23.43 -11.28 -0.85
C LEU A 20 -22.70 -11.40 -2.20
N ASP A 21 -21.47 -11.90 -2.17
CA ASP A 21 -20.61 -12.03 -3.33
C ASP A 21 -21.22 -12.96 -4.39
N TYR A 22 -21.58 -14.17 -3.99
CA TYR A 22 -22.06 -15.21 -4.91
C TYR A 22 -23.48 -14.95 -5.41
N CYS A 23 -24.39 -14.55 -4.53
CA CYS A 23 -25.81 -14.43 -4.89
C CYS A 23 -26.15 -13.08 -5.51
N ARG A 24 -25.42 -12.00 -5.18
CA ARG A 24 -25.79 -10.63 -5.56
C ARG A 24 -24.76 -9.96 -6.46
N VAL A 25 -23.47 -10.11 -6.18
CA VAL A 25 -22.43 -9.31 -6.84
C VAL A 25 -21.88 -9.96 -8.13
N MET A 26 -21.40 -11.20 -8.04
CA MET A 26 -20.82 -11.90 -9.18
C MET A 26 -21.77 -12.08 -10.37
N PRO A 27 -23.08 -12.35 -10.19
CA PRO A 27 -24.02 -12.36 -11.31
C PRO A 27 -23.98 -11.06 -12.12
N GLN A 28 -23.86 -9.91 -11.45
CA GLN A 28 -23.76 -8.62 -12.14
C GLN A 28 -22.41 -8.43 -12.82
N ALA A 29 -21.31 -8.95 -12.24
CA ALA A 29 -20.00 -8.92 -12.90
C ALA A 29 -20.03 -9.74 -14.21
N PHE A 30 -20.66 -10.91 -14.22
CA PHE A 30 -20.83 -11.70 -15.45
C PHE A 30 -21.72 -10.99 -16.47
N CYS A 31 -22.83 -10.37 -16.05
CA CYS A 31 -23.67 -9.57 -16.94
C CYS A 31 -22.90 -8.39 -17.56
N THR A 32 -22.08 -7.70 -16.77
CA THR A 32 -21.22 -6.60 -17.21
C THR A 32 -20.25 -7.08 -18.30
N HIS A 33 -19.53 -8.17 -18.03
CA HIS A 33 -18.56 -8.75 -18.97
C HIS A 33 -19.23 -9.27 -20.25
N ASN A 34 -20.37 -9.96 -20.14
CA ASN A 34 -21.12 -10.46 -21.29
C ASN A 34 -21.66 -9.34 -22.17
N CYS A 35 -22.00 -8.18 -21.57
CA CYS A 35 -22.54 -7.04 -22.30
C CYS A 35 -21.43 -6.22 -22.99
N LEU A 36 -20.32 -5.95 -22.30
CA LEU A 36 -19.25 -5.07 -22.79
C LEU A 36 -18.13 -5.81 -23.55
N GLY A 37 -18.05 -7.13 -23.40
CA GLY A 37 -16.88 -7.91 -23.83
C GLY A 37 -15.64 -7.59 -22.98
N PRO A 38 -14.42 -7.95 -23.41
CA PRO A 38 -13.16 -7.77 -22.66
C PRO A 38 -12.35 -6.51 -23.03
N LEU A 39 -12.84 -5.68 -23.94
CA LEU A 39 -12.04 -4.62 -24.59
C LEU A 39 -12.25 -3.23 -23.99
N ALA A 40 -13.27 -3.04 -23.16
CA ALA A 40 -13.57 -1.73 -22.57
C ALA A 40 -12.49 -1.27 -21.58
N ASP A 41 -12.55 0.01 -21.20
CA ASP A 41 -11.68 0.58 -20.17
C ASP A 41 -12.26 0.35 -18.77
N GLU A 42 -11.40 0.43 -17.75
CA GLU A 42 -11.77 0.15 -16.36
C GLU A 42 -12.91 1.03 -15.84
N PHE A 43 -12.94 2.32 -16.21
CA PHE A 43 -14.01 3.22 -15.82
C PHE A 43 -15.38 2.83 -16.41
N VAL A 44 -15.39 2.21 -17.61
CA VAL A 44 -16.62 1.74 -18.26
C VAL A 44 -17.17 0.52 -17.51
N TYR A 45 -16.32 -0.46 -17.17
CA TYR A 45 -16.74 -1.59 -16.35
C TYR A 45 -17.23 -1.14 -14.98
N LYS A 46 -16.52 -0.20 -14.33
CA LYS A 46 -16.91 0.33 -13.02
C LYS A 46 -18.30 0.96 -13.06
N ALA A 47 -18.59 1.76 -14.10
CA ALA A 47 -19.89 2.40 -14.28
C ALA A 47 -21.02 1.39 -14.53
N ASP A 48 -20.86 0.46 -15.48
CA ASP A 48 -21.87 -0.55 -15.81
C ASP A 48 -22.12 -1.53 -14.65
N PHE A 49 -21.04 -2.01 -14.02
CA PHE A 49 -21.12 -2.90 -12.87
C PHE A 49 -21.87 -2.24 -11.69
N ALA A 50 -21.56 -0.98 -11.38
CA ALA A 50 -22.24 -0.25 -10.32
C ALA A 50 -23.71 0.02 -10.64
N ALA A 51 -24.05 0.32 -11.90
CA ALA A 51 -25.43 0.50 -12.33
C ALA A 51 -26.25 -0.78 -12.11
N ARG A 52 -25.72 -1.94 -12.55
CA ARG A 52 -26.37 -3.24 -12.38
C ARG A 52 -26.55 -3.65 -10.93
N LEU A 53 -25.55 -3.39 -10.08
CA LEU A 53 -25.68 -3.66 -8.64
C LEU A 53 -26.81 -2.83 -8.02
N ARG A 54 -26.93 -1.55 -8.37
CA ARG A 54 -28.03 -0.69 -7.90
C ARG A 54 -29.39 -1.14 -8.41
N GLU A 55 -29.49 -1.51 -9.69
CA GLU A 55 -30.71 -2.06 -10.29
C GLU A 55 -31.14 -3.38 -9.61
N SER A 56 -30.19 -4.19 -9.13
CA SER A 56 -30.45 -5.38 -8.32
C SER A 56 -30.89 -5.08 -6.87
N GLY A 57 -31.14 -3.81 -6.55
CA GLY A 57 -31.54 -3.35 -5.21
C GLY A 57 -30.43 -3.39 -4.17
N LEU A 58 -29.16 -3.41 -4.59
CA LEU A 58 -28.01 -3.41 -3.68
C LEU A 58 -27.45 -2.00 -3.54
N GLU A 59 -27.32 -1.53 -2.30
CA GLU A 59 -26.67 -0.25 -2.01
C GLU A 59 -25.21 -0.31 -2.49
N THR A 60 -24.85 0.53 -3.47
CA THR A 60 -23.54 0.48 -4.12
C THR A 60 -22.94 1.87 -4.25
N GLN A 61 -21.75 2.04 -3.67
CA GLN A 61 -20.95 3.24 -3.73
C GLN A 61 -19.69 2.96 -4.56
N ILE A 62 -19.27 3.95 -5.35
CA ILE A 62 -18.05 3.85 -6.18
C ILE A 62 -17.08 4.97 -5.82
N GLU A 63 -15.80 4.74 -6.05
CA GLU A 63 -14.72 5.71 -5.80
C GLU A 63 -14.76 6.27 -4.37
N VAL A 64 -15.03 5.37 -3.41
CA VAL A 64 -15.22 5.72 -1.99
C VAL A 64 -13.91 6.29 -1.45
N PRO A 65 -13.90 7.56 -0.99
CA PRO A 65 -12.66 8.19 -0.57
C PRO A 65 -12.22 7.66 0.79
N VAL A 66 -10.94 7.31 0.91
CA VAL A 66 -10.30 6.93 2.18
C VAL A 66 -9.17 7.91 2.45
N TYR A 67 -9.29 8.64 3.56
CA TYR A 67 -8.31 9.64 3.97
C TYR A 67 -7.38 9.05 5.04
N VAL A 68 -6.09 9.24 4.84
CA VAL A 68 -5.04 8.84 5.77
C VAL A 68 -4.27 10.10 6.14
N SER A 69 -4.20 10.39 7.43
CA SER A 69 -3.56 11.59 7.96
C SER A 69 -2.64 11.23 9.12
N PHE A 70 -1.54 11.96 9.25
CA PHE A 70 -0.66 11.93 10.40
C PHE A 70 0.02 13.29 10.55
N ASP A 71 -0.18 13.95 11.70
CA ASP A 71 0.27 15.32 11.93
C ASP A 71 -0.14 16.26 10.76
N THR A 72 0.82 16.78 9.99
CA THR A 72 0.57 17.67 8.84
C THR A 72 0.48 16.92 7.49
N PHE A 73 0.68 15.61 7.47
CA PHE A 73 0.58 14.80 6.26
C PHE A 73 -0.86 14.32 6.04
N GLU A 74 -1.35 14.42 4.81
CA GLU A 74 -2.63 13.87 4.38
C GLU A 74 -2.50 13.19 3.01
N LYS A 75 -3.17 12.05 2.85
CA LYS A 75 -3.30 11.34 1.58
C LYS A 75 -4.71 10.82 1.39
N ARG A 76 -5.24 11.02 0.19
CA ARG A 76 -6.52 10.45 -0.25
C ARG A 76 -6.30 9.25 -1.16
N TYR A 77 -7.03 8.18 -0.88
CA TYR A 77 -7.24 7.05 -1.76
C TYR A 77 -8.69 7.01 -2.25
N ALA A 78 -8.97 6.23 -3.28
CA ALA A 78 -10.32 6.02 -3.82
C ALA A 78 -10.54 4.53 -4.06
N LEU A 79 -11.32 3.89 -3.19
CA LEU A 79 -11.71 2.49 -3.31
C LEU A 79 -12.75 2.34 -4.42
N ASP A 80 -12.57 1.36 -5.30
CA ASP A 80 -13.39 1.25 -6.52
C ASP A 80 -14.87 1.05 -6.25
N VAL A 81 -15.23 0.00 -5.49
CA VAL A 81 -16.64 -0.34 -5.25
C VAL A 81 -16.83 -0.86 -3.83
N VAL A 82 -17.88 -0.35 -3.17
CA VAL A 82 -18.44 -0.91 -1.94
C VAL A 82 -19.88 -1.29 -2.20
N ALA A 83 -20.22 -2.55 -1.97
CA ALA A 83 -21.55 -3.09 -2.20
C ALA A 83 -22.17 -3.63 -0.90
N GLY A 84 -23.45 -3.35 -0.67
CA GLY A 84 -24.19 -3.82 0.50
C GLY A 84 -23.63 -3.33 1.86
N GLY A 85 -22.89 -2.22 1.86
CA GLY A 85 -22.26 -1.65 3.06
C GLY A 85 -21.14 -2.49 3.69
N CYS A 86 -20.73 -3.60 3.06
CA CYS A 86 -19.69 -4.48 3.61
C CYS A 86 -18.77 -5.15 2.56
N GLY A 87 -19.25 -5.31 1.33
CA GLY A 87 -18.48 -5.95 0.26
C GLY A 87 -17.52 -4.97 -0.39
N VAL A 88 -16.21 -5.17 -0.20
CA VAL A 88 -15.15 -4.36 -0.81
C VAL A 88 -14.66 -5.05 -2.09
N TYR A 89 -14.72 -4.33 -3.21
CA TYR A 89 -14.31 -4.84 -4.52
C TYR A 89 -13.35 -3.86 -5.20
N GLU A 90 -12.27 -4.42 -5.73
CA GLU A 90 -11.28 -3.69 -6.53
C GLU A 90 -11.32 -4.25 -7.96
N LEU A 91 -11.48 -3.37 -8.94
CA LEU A 91 -11.66 -3.76 -10.34
C LEU A 91 -10.35 -3.60 -11.09
N LYS A 92 -10.10 -4.50 -12.04
CA LYS A 92 -8.94 -4.42 -12.95
C LYS A 92 -9.34 -4.78 -14.37
N VAL A 93 -8.57 -4.24 -15.31
CA VAL A 93 -8.67 -4.57 -16.73
C VAL A 93 -7.28 -4.90 -17.28
N THR A 94 -6.73 -6.02 -16.81
CA THR A 94 -5.35 -6.47 -17.05
C THR A 94 -5.28 -7.88 -17.64
N ARG A 95 -4.21 -8.22 -18.36
CA ARG A 95 -4.05 -9.58 -18.91
C ARG A 95 -4.03 -10.68 -17.84
N CYS A 96 -3.52 -10.36 -16.66
CA CYS A 96 -3.53 -11.24 -15.50
C CYS A 96 -3.48 -10.41 -14.21
N LEU A 97 -4.07 -10.95 -13.14
CA LEU A 97 -3.89 -10.42 -11.80
C LEU A 97 -2.44 -10.62 -11.33
N THR A 98 -1.88 -9.62 -10.67
CA THR A 98 -0.51 -9.62 -10.15
C THR A 98 -0.53 -9.46 -8.63
N PRO A 99 0.55 -9.83 -7.92
CA PRO A 99 0.66 -9.56 -6.49
C PRO A 99 0.49 -8.08 -6.13
N GLU A 100 0.82 -7.17 -7.03
CA GLU A 100 0.64 -5.72 -6.82
C GLU A 100 -0.84 -5.34 -6.71
N HIS A 101 -1.72 -5.97 -7.49
CA HIS A 101 -3.17 -5.77 -7.39
C HIS A 101 -3.72 -6.30 -6.06
N GLU A 102 -3.23 -7.45 -5.60
CA GLU A 102 -3.57 -7.99 -4.29
C GLU A 102 -3.11 -7.07 -3.16
N MET A 103 -1.89 -6.55 -3.24
CA MET A 103 -1.37 -5.58 -2.28
C MET A 103 -2.14 -4.26 -2.28
N GLN A 104 -2.66 -3.81 -3.44
CA GLN A 104 -3.53 -2.64 -3.53
C GLN A 104 -4.84 -2.87 -2.76
N LEU A 105 -5.50 -4.02 -2.96
CA LEU A 105 -6.72 -4.35 -2.21
C LEU A 105 -6.42 -4.54 -0.72
N LEU A 106 -5.35 -5.26 -0.36
CA LEU A 106 -4.93 -5.42 1.04
C LEU A 106 -4.70 -4.07 1.73
N ASN A 107 -4.13 -3.09 1.03
CA ASN A 107 -3.96 -1.75 1.57
C ASN A 107 -5.31 -1.13 1.97
N TYR A 108 -6.37 -1.25 1.14
CA TYR A 108 -7.71 -0.78 1.52
C TYR A 108 -8.29 -1.53 2.70
N LEU A 109 -8.16 -2.86 2.71
CA LEU A 109 -8.64 -3.69 3.82
C LEU A 109 -7.97 -3.31 5.15
N TYR A 110 -6.66 -3.08 5.14
CA TYR A 110 -5.93 -2.61 6.32
C TYR A 110 -6.28 -1.20 6.75
N LEU A 111 -6.50 -0.28 5.80
CA LEU A 111 -6.92 1.09 6.10
C LEU A 111 -8.31 1.11 6.74
N LEU A 112 -9.25 0.32 6.22
CA LEU A 112 -10.64 0.29 6.69
C LEU A 112 -10.86 -0.67 7.87
N ASP A 113 -9.84 -1.43 8.27
CA ASP A 113 -9.92 -2.49 9.28
C ASP A 113 -10.97 -3.57 8.93
N ILE A 114 -11.01 -3.94 7.64
CA ILE A 114 -11.92 -4.95 7.07
C ILE A 114 -11.12 -6.22 6.77
N GLU A 115 -11.75 -7.37 6.97
CA GLU A 115 -11.09 -8.66 6.77
C GLU A 115 -11.08 -9.12 5.30
N ARG A 116 -12.13 -8.81 4.54
CA ARG A 116 -12.45 -9.50 3.29
C ARG A 116 -12.71 -8.53 2.16
N GLY A 117 -12.15 -8.83 1.00
CA GLY A 117 -12.44 -8.14 -0.25
C GLY A 117 -12.20 -9.05 -1.43
N LYS A 118 -12.51 -8.56 -2.62
CA LYS A 118 -12.34 -9.33 -3.86
C LYS A 118 -11.83 -8.47 -5.01
N LEU A 119 -10.84 -9.00 -5.72
CA LEU A 119 -10.40 -8.49 -7.01
C LEU A 119 -11.25 -9.09 -8.12
N ILE A 120 -11.65 -8.26 -9.08
CA ILE A 120 -12.39 -8.68 -10.26
C ILE A 120 -11.67 -8.13 -11.50
N ASN A 121 -11.26 -9.02 -12.40
CA ASN A 121 -10.62 -8.68 -13.66
C ASN A 121 -11.54 -8.95 -14.84
N PHE A 122 -11.77 -7.92 -15.66
CA PHE A 122 -12.68 -7.96 -16.81
C PHE A 122 -11.99 -8.11 -18.17
N ARG A 123 -10.66 -8.04 -18.25
CA ARG A 123 -9.92 -8.06 -19.53
C ARG A 123 -9.80 -9.46 -20.15
N THR A 124 -9.93 -10.50 -19.34
CA THR A 124 -9.81 -11.90 -19.79
C THR A 124 -11.08 -12.36 -20.51
N ASP A 125 -11.00 -13.46 -21.27
CA ASP A 125 -12.16 -14.05 -21.99
C ASP A 125 -13.31 -14.46 -21.06
N ARG A 126 -13.01 -14.62 -19.78
CA ARG A 126 -13.97 -14.85 -18.70
C ARG A 126 -13.62 -13.92 -17.56
N VAL A 127 -14.59 -13.53 -16.74
CA VAL A 127 -14.33 -12.80 -15.50
C VAL A 127 -13.41 -13.62 -14.61
N GLU A 128 -12.21 -13.10 -14.36
CA GLU A 128 -11.27 -13.65 -13.39
C GLU A 128 -11.49 -12.94 -12.05
N CYS A 129 -11.42 -13.68 -10.94
CA CYS A 129 -11.56 -13.08 -9.63
C CYS A 129 -10.68 -13.76 -8.59
N GLN A 130 -10.24 -12.97 -7.61
CA GLN A 130 -9.39 -13.43 -6.52
C GLN A 130 -9.93 -12.88 -5.19
N PHE A 131 -10.19 -13.78 -4.25
CA PHE A 131 -10.56 -13.41 -2.89
C PHE A 131 -9.31 -13.04 -2.10
N VAL A 132 -9.39 -11.94 -1.33
CA VAL A 132 -8.28 -11.41 -0.55
C VAL A 132 -8.73 -11.27 0.90
N ASN A 133 -7.91 -11.76 1.82
CA ASN A 133 -8.14 -11.68 3.25
C ASN A 133 -6.96 -10.99 3.94
N SER A 134 -7.26 -9.95 4.72
CA SER A 134 -6.23 -9.19 5.44
C SER A 134 -5.63 -9.96 6.62
N GLY A 135 -6.40 -10.88 7.23
CA GLY A 135 -5.97 -11.83 8.26
C GLY A 135 -5.52 -11.23 9.58
N THR A 136 -5.57 -9.89 9.73
CA THR A 136 -5.13 -9.19 10.93
C THR A 136 -5.79 -7.81 11.04
N THR A 137 -6.03 -7.38 12.28
CA THR A 137 -6.62 -6.07 12.58
C THR A 137 -5.56 -4.99 12.75
N ARG A 138 -5.96 -3.73 12.63
CA ARG A 138 -5.10 -2.58 12.92
C ARG A 138 -4.46 -2.68 14.31
N SER A 139 -5.23 -3.07 15.33
CA SER A 139 -4.71 -3.21 16.70
C SER A 139 -3.58 -4.25 16.81
N GLN A 140 -3.63 -5.32 16.02
CA GLN A 140 -2.56 -6.32 15.96
C GLN A 140 -1.35 -5.77 15.19
N ARG A 141 -1.58 -5.09 14.05
CA ARG A 141 -0.53 -4.46 13.24
C ARG A 141 0.22 -3.34 13.95
N GLN A 142 -0.40 -2.68 14.92
CA GLN A 142 0.23 -1.67 15.79
C GLN A 142 1.15 -2.28 16.86
N LYS A 143 1.04 -3.58 17.12
CA LYS A 143 1.83 -4.32 18.14
C LYS A 143 3.01 -5.09 17.52
N SER A 144 3.50 -4.65 16.37
CA SER A 144 4.65 -5.24 15.70
C SER A 144 5.90 -5.21 16.59
N GLN A 145 6.71 -6.26 16.52
CA GLN A 145 8.01 -6.30 17.20
C GLN A 145 8.95 -5.28 16.55
N VAL A 146 9.74 -4.58 17.37
CA VAL A 146 10.73 -3.61 16.89
C VAL A 146 12.12 -4.15 17.22
N ASP A 147 12.96 -4.29 16.20
CA ASP A 147 14.40 -4.56 16.33
C ASP A 147 15.18 -3.36 15.84
N ASP A 148 15.84 -2.66 16.77
CA ASP A 148 16.67 -1.50 16.51
C ASP A 148 18.09 -1.66 17.08
N THR A 149 18.49 -2.90 17.36
CA THR A 149 19.80 -3.23 17.93
C THR A 149 20.98 -2.70 17.11
N CYS A 150 20.81 -2.58 15.79
CA CYS A 150 21.80 -2.08 14.84
C CYS A 150 21.55 -0.62 14.41
N TRP A 151 20.68 0.12 15.10
CA TRP A 151 20.38 1.51 14.81
C TRP A 151 21.39 2.47 15.46
N LYS A 152 21.92 3.42 14.68
CA LYS A 152 22.92 4.40 15.16
C LYS A 152 22.58 5.85 14.82
N ASP A 153 21.46 6.08 14.14
CA ASP A 153 21.03 7.43 13.77
C ASP A 153 20.43 8.17 14.96
N ALA A 154 20.77 9.46 15.07
CA ALA A 154 20.21 10.37 16.07
C ALA A 154 19.12 11.30 15.48
N SER A 155 18.84 11.21 14.18
CA SER A 155 17.77 11.99 13.55
C SER A 155 16.37 11.54 14.02
N PRO A 156 15.31 12.33 13.72
CA PRO A 156 13.95 11.96 14.09
C PRO A 156 13.36 10.81 13.25
N LEU A 157 14.08 10.25 12.26
CA LEU A 157 13.56 9.22 11.36
C LEU A 157 12.97 8.02 12.13
N ARG A 158 13.68 7.48 13.12
CA ARG A 158 13.20 6.32 13.90
C ARG A 158 11.94 6.66 14.69
N SER A 159 11.92 7.78 15.40
CA SER A 159 10.76 8.18 16.19
C SER A 159 9.55 8.43 15.30
N LEU A 160 9.72 9.14 14.18
CA LEU A 160 8.64 9.39 13.21
C LEU A 160 8.09 8.08 12.64
N CYS A 161 8.95 7.14 12.24
CA CYS A 161 8.52 5.82 11.79
C CYS A 161 7.68 5.10 12.86
N ILE A 162 8.13 5.09 14.11
CA ILE A 162 7.41 4.42 15.20
C ILE A 162 6.06 5.09 15.47
N GLU A 163 5.98 6.42 15.46
CA GLU A 163 4.74 7.16 15.69
C GLU A 163 3.73 6.90 14.56
N ILE A 164 4.16 6.95 13.30
CA ILE A 164 3.33 6.59 12.15
C ILE A 164 2.79 5.16 12.30
N LEU A 165 3.65 4.21 12.68
CA LEU A 165 3.27 2.80 12.82
C LEU A 165 2.33 2.57 14.03
N ARG A 166 2.41 3.38 15.08
CA ARG A 166 1.44 3.36 16.18
C ARG A 166 0.05 3.81 15.74
N ASP A 167 -0.04 4.76 14.81
CA ASP A 167 -1.33 5.25 14.32
C ASP A 167 -1.91 4.34 13.22
N TRP A 168 -1.10 3.98 12.23
CA TRP A 168 -1.55 3.31 11.02
C TRP A 168 -1.38 1.78 11.06
N GLY A 169 -0.45 1.27 11.86
CA GLY A 169 0.02 -0.11 11.85
C GLY A 169 0.93 -0.43 10.66
N THR A 170 1.54 -1.63 10.67
CA THR A 170 2.36 -2.19 9.59
C THR A 170 1.53 -2.70 8.39
N GLY A 171 2.16 -3.11 7.28
CA GLY A 171 1.49 -3.81 6.17
C GLY A 171 0.76 -2.92 5.16
N LEU A 172 0.78 -1.60 5.33
CA LEU A 172 0.27 -0.67 4.33
C LEU A 172 1.27 -0.51 3.17
N SER A 173 0.81 0.16 2.10
CA SER A 173 1.64 0.40 0.92
C SER A 173 2.95 1.13 1.26
N LEU A 174 4.10 0.66 0.77
CA LEU A 174 5.39 1.34 0.95
C LEU A 174 5.37 2.81 0.49
N PRO A 175 4.73 3.17 -0.64
CA PRO A 175 4.61 4.57 -1.04
C PRO A 175 3.93 5.47 0.01
N LEU A 176 3.00 4.94 0.82
CA LEU A 176 2.38 5.71 1.91
C LEU A 176 3.41 6.10 2.97
N TYR A 177 4.19 5.13 3.46
CA TYR A 177 5.23 5.39 4.45
C TYR A 177 6.30 6.35 3.91
N TYR A 178 6.74 6.16 2.66
CA TYR A 178 7.69 7.08 2.01
C TYR A 178 7.18 8.50 1.92
N GLN A 179 5.94 8.69 1.45
CA GLN A 179 5.36 10.03 1.31
C GLN A 179 5.20 10.72 2.66
N ALA A 180 4.75 9.98 3.68
CA ALA A 180 4.61 10.49 5.03
C ALA A 180 5.96 10.94 5.63
N LEU A 181 6.97 10.06 5.58
CA LEU A 181 8.30 10.37 6.09
C LEU A 181 8.94 11.53 5.32
N THR A 182 8.82 11.54 3.99
CA THR A 182 9.32 12.62 3.13
C THR A 182 8.70 13.96 3.52
N HIS A 183 7.38 14.00 3.72
CA HIS A 183 6.68 15.20 4.15
C HIS A 183 7.17 15.70 5.51
N LEU A 184 7.22 14.82 6.50
CA LEU A 184 7.58 15.16 7.88
C LEU A 184 9.06 15.51 8.06
N LEU A 185 9.94 15.01 7.19
CA LEU A 185 11.37 15.34 7.17
C LEU A 185 11.70 16.63 6.39
N GLY A 186 10.69 17.38 5.97
CA GLY A 186 10.83 18.70 5.36
C GLY A 186 10.50 18.77 3.86
N GLY A 187 9.74 17.81 3.36
CA GLY A 187 9.15 17.84 2.02
C GLY A 187 10.04 17.24 0.91
N GLU A 188 9.42 17.05 -0.25
CA GLU A 188 10.03 16.36 -1.38
C GLU A 188 11.27 17.09 -1.90
N GLU A 189 11.25 18.42 -1.94
CA GLU A 189 12.40 19.22 -2.36
C GLU A 189 13.63 18.99 -1.49
N ARG A 190 13.46 18.77 -0.18
CA ARG A 190 14.57 18.59 0.75
C ARG A 190 15.06 17.15 0.76
N VAL A 191 14.12 16.21 0.83
CA VAL A 191 14.39 14.80 1.08
C VAL A 191 14.72 14.06 -0.22
N VAL A 192 14.03 14.34 -1.33
CA VAL A 192 14.25 13.62 -2.57
C VAL A 192 15.26 14.36 -3.44
N LYS A 193 16.49 13.83 -3.51
CA LYS A 193 17.58 14.47 -4.26
C LYS A 193 18.20 13.55 -5.29
N GLN A 194 18.62 14.13 -6.41
CA GLN A 194 19.52 13.51 -7.37
C GLN A 194 20.96 13.73 -6.88
N VAL A 195 21.60 12.68 -6.38
CA VAL A 195 22.91 12.72 -5.73
C VAL A 195 23.98 12.22 -6.71
N PRO A 196 25.11 12.92 -6.87
CA PRO A 196 26.19 12.45 -7.73
C PRO A 196 26.80 11.15 -7.19
N MET A 197 27.03 10.19 -8.08
CA MET A 197 27.64 8.91 -7.79
C MET A 197 29.07 8.88 -8.34
N ASN A 198 29.99 8.24 -7.62
CA ASN A 198 31.39 8.17 -7.99
C ASN A 198 31.98 6.76 -7.74
N ARG A 199 32.92 6.35 -8.58
CA ARG A 199 33.77 5.18 -8.32
C ARG A 199 35.22 5.56 -8.58
N ASP A 200 36.01 5.66 -7.50
CA ASP A 200 37.46 5.89 -7.57
C ASP A 200 37.85 7.10 -8.45
N GLY A 201 37.10 8.20 -8.33
CA GLY A 201 37.27 9.42 -9.11
C GLY A 201 36.45 9.47 -10.40
N LEU A 202 35.92 8.35 -10.89
CA LEU A 202 35.07 8.30 -12.09
C LEU A 202 33.62 8.73 -11.74
N PRO A 203 33.10 9.83 -12.32
CA PRO A 203 31.69 10.19 -12.16
C PRO A 203 30.79 9.17 -12.89
N LEU A 204 29.82 8.60 -12.17
CA LEU A 204 28.88 7.59 -12.69
C LEU A 204 27.51 8.17 -13.07
N GLY A 205 27.31 9.47 -12.86
CA GLY A 205 26.03 10.15 -13.05
C GLY A 205 25.37 10.52 -11.72
N ARG A 206 24.05 10.66 -11.73
CA ARG A 206 23.25 11.01 -10.54
C ARG A 206 22.18 9.96 -10.30
N GLN A 207 21.95 9.64 -9.03
CA GLN A 207 20.92 8.69 -8.60
C GLN A 207 19.99 9.37 -7.59
N ARG A 208 18.70 9.00 -7.64
CA ARG A 208 17.70 9.45 -6.66
C ARG A 208 17.93 8.77 -5.31
N PHE A 209 17.98 9.56 -4.24
CA PHE A 209 18.00 9.11 -2.85
C PHE A 209 16.94 9.85 -2.03
N HIS A 210 16.50 9.22 -0.94
CA HIS A 210 15.82 9.90 0.17
C HIS A 210 16.88 10.34 1.19
N VAL A 211 17.32 11.60 1.05
CA VAL A 211 18.36 12.22 1.85
C VAL A 211 17.81 12.65 3.19
N LEU A 212 18.51 12.27 4.26
CA LEU A 212 18.17 12.61 5.64
C LEU A 212 19.01 13.80 6.13
N SER A 213 20.28 13.82 5.74
CA SER A 213 21.24 14.86 6.05
C SER A 213 22.29 14.99 4.94
N ASN A 214 23.24 15.91 5.08
CA ASN A 214 24.33 16.03 4.10
C ASN A 214 25.23 14.78 4.02
N SER A 215 25.23 13.93 5.06
CA SER A 215 26.06 12.73 5.14
C SER A 215 25.26 11.43 5.28
N SER A 216 23.93 11.47 5.24
CA SER A 216 23.12 10.26 5.33
C SER A 216 21.86 10.27 4.49
N ALA A 217 21.46 9.09 4.06
CA ALA A 217 20.20 8.81 3.38
C ALA A 217 19.42 7.74 4.13
N PHE A 218 18.16 7.50 3.73
CA PHE A 218 17.36 6.43 4.27
C PHE A 218 16.63 5.63 3.19
N GLU A 219 16.27 4.40 3.54
CA GLU A 219 15.53 3.46 2.71
C GLU A 219 14.47 2.76 3.55
N VAL A 220 13.27 2.60 2.99
CA VAL A 220 12.15 1.89 3.59
C VAL A 220 11.75 0.71 2.72
N THR A 221 11.64 -0.48 3.31
CA THR A 221 11.26 -1.70 2.60
C THR A 221 10.25 -2.53 3.37
N ALA A 222 9.71 -3.58 2.75
CA ALA A 222 8.85 -4.58 3.37
C ALA A 222 9.32 -6.00 3.01
N LEU A 223 10.63 -6.25 3.13
CA LEU A 223 11.27 -7.52 2.80
C LEU A 223 10.97 -8.55 3.89
N LEU A 224 10.43 -9.71 3.51
CA LEU A 224 10.24 -10.84 4.41
C LEU A 224 11.52 -11.67 4.59
N ASN A 225 12.34 -11.73 3.54
CA ASN A 225 13.54 -12.55 3.44
C ASN A 225 14.69 -11.76 2.81
N GLY A 226 15.90 -12.33 2.85
CA GLY A 226 17.05 -11.75 2.14
C GLY A 226 17.65 -10.50 2.79
N HIS A 227 17.38 -10.27 4.08
CA HIS A 227 17.81 -9.06 4.79
C HIS A 227 19.33 -8.82 4.69
N ARG A 228 20.13 -9.89 4.88
CA ARG A 228 21.60 -9.82 4.75
C ARG A 228 22.04 -9.41 3.33
N GLN A 229 21.38 -9.94 2.31
CA GLN A 229 21.71 -9.62 0.92
C GLN A 229 21.35 -8.17 0.60
N TYR A 230 20.20 -7.70 1.08
CA TYR A 230 19.79 -6.30 0.89
C TYR A 230 20.74 -5.34 1.59
N GLU A 231 21.10 -5.61 2.85
CA GLU A 231 22.08 -4.81 3.60
C GLU A 231 23.45 -4.77 2.89
N GLN A 232 23.92 -5.90 2.35
CA GLN A 232 25.14 -5.94 1.53
C GLN A 232 25.01 -5.09 0.26
N ASN A 233 23.83 -5.07 -0.37
CA ASN A 233 23.60 -4.25 -1.56
C ASN A 233 23.57 -2.76 -1.20
N LEU A 234 23.00 -2.38 -0.05
CA LEU A 234 23.10 -1.02 0.48
C LEU A 234 24.55 -0.61 0.74
N ARG A 235 25.39 -1.48 1.34
CA ARG A 235 26.82 -1.21 1.48
C ARG A 235 27.53 -1.01 0.15
N LYS A 236 27.21 -1.84 -0.86
CA LYS A 236 27.77 -1.70 -2.20
C LYS A 236 27.40 -0.35 -2.80
N LEU A 237 26.14 0.08 -2.65
CA LEU A 237 25.66 1.38 -3.12
C LEU A 237 26.30 2.55 -2.36
N LEU A 238 26.43 2.43 -1.03
CA LEU A 238 27.00 3.44 -0.15
C LEU A 238 28.42 3.83 -0.58
N ARG A 239 29.26 2.83 -0.93
CA ARG A 239 30.64 3.03 -1.43
C ARG A 239 30.74 3.92 -2.67
N HIS A 240 29.64 4.11 -3.39
CA HIS A 240 29.59 4.93 -4.60
C HIS A 240 28.83 6.25 -4.41
N SER A 241 28.31 6.50 -3.21
CA SER A 241 27.55 7.69 -2.86
C SER A 241 28.39 8.61 -1.95
N PRO A 242 28.03 9.89 -1.78
CA PRO A 242 28.74 10.81 -0.91
C PRO A 242 28.33 10.68 0.58
N PHE A 243 27.53 9.67 0.92
CA PHE A 243 27.03 9.48 2.28
C PHE A 243 27.98 8.62 3.11
N ASP A 244 28.01 8.89 4.41
CA ASP A 244 28.69 8.06 5.42
C ASP A 244 27.80 6.90 5.88
N ALA A 245 26.48 7.04 5.75
CA ALA A 245 25.52 6.02 6.16
C ALA A 245 24.23 6.01 5.34
N ILE A 246 23.61 4.82 5.23
CA ILE A 246 22.22 4.64 4.82
C ILE A 246 21.44 4.00 5.96
N HIS A 247 20.38 4.69 6.40
CA HIS A 247 19.48 4.22 7.45
C HIS A 247 18.34 3.43 6.83
N TRP A 248 18.28 2.13 7.12
CA TRP A 248 17.32 1.22 6.54
C TRP A 248 16.24 0.85 7.55
N VAL A 249 14.98 1.06 7.17
CA VAL A 249 13.78 0.69 7.93
C VAL A 249 13.02 -0.39 7.15
N ASN A 250 13.00 -1.61 7.67
CA ASN A 250 12.25 -2.71 7.07
C ASN A 250 10.94 -2.93 7.85
N ILE A 251 9.81 -2.62 7.24
CA ILE A 251 8.47 -2.70 7.81
C ILE A 251 7.75 -3.92 7.25
N THR A 252 7.79 -5.03 7.97
CA THR A 252 6.97 -6.21 7.66
C THR A 252 5.70 -6.22 8.50
N LEU A 253 4.79 -7.16 8.25
CA LEU A 253 3.55 -7.27 9.03
C LEU A 253 3.82 -7.52 10.53
N LYS A 254 4.85 -8.30 10.87
CA LYS A 254 5.14 -8.75 12.25
C LYS A 254 6.31 -8.05 12.92
N GLU A 255 7.31 -7.65 12.13
CA GLU A 255 8.57 -7.08 12.60
C GLU A 255 8.89 -5.79 11.86
N VAL A 256 9.36 -4.80 12.60
CA VAL A 256 9.91 -3.54 12.11
C VAL A 256 11.37 -3.49 12.50
N ARG A 257 12.26 -3.50 11.52
CA ARG A 257 13.71 -3.51 11.75
C ARG A 257 14.35 -2.19 11.35
N PHE A 258 15.20 -1.68 12.22
CA PHE A 258 15.97 -0.46 12.03
C PHE A 258 17.47 -0.82 11.98
N VAL A 259 18.11 -0.53 10.85
CA VAL A 259 19.53 -0.83 10.63
C VAL A 259 20.23 0.41 10.12
N THR A 260 21.37 0.77 10.70
CA THR A 260 22.27 1.75 10.11
C THR A 260 23.39 1.05 9.36
N VAL A 261 23.40 1.24 8.04
CA VAL A 261 24.43 0.72 7.15
C VAL A 261 25.52 1.78 7.01
N VAL A 262 26.75 1.39 7.38
CA VAL A 262 27.99 2.16 7.21
C VAL A 262 28.96 1.39 6.32
#